data_AF-A0A1D6L551-F1
#
_entry.id   AF-A0A1D6L551-F1
#
_cell.length_a   1.000
_cell.length_b   1.000
_cell.length_c   1.000
_cell.angle_alpha   90.00
_cell.angle_beta   90.00
_cell.angle_gamma   90.00
#
_symmetry.space_group_name_H-M   'P 1'
#
loop_
_entity.id
_entity.type
_entity.pdbx_description
1 polymer ?
#
loop_
_entity_poly.entity_id
_entity_poly.type
_entity_poly.pdbx_seq_one_letter_code
_entity_poly.pdbx_strand_id
1 'polypeptide(L)'
;MVSGSGVCAKRIVVDARHHMLGRLSSIIAKELLNGQKVVVVRCEEICMSGGLVRQKMKYLRFLRKRMNTKPSHGPIHFRAPAKILWRTIRGMIPHKTKRGEAALARLKTYEGVPPPYDKTKRMVIPDALKVLRLQPGHKYCLLEEEAIGQAACQGREGSRGEVGVSVGDSCPYQVLRSCALSSVLGNI
;
A
#
# COMPACT_ATOMS: atom_id res chain seq x y z
N MET A 1 27.35 1.42 10.21
CA MET A 1 27.46 2.33 9.04
C MET A 1 26.33 3.34 9.14
N VAL A 2 26.70 4.61 9.16
CA VAL A 2 25.94 5.76 9.64
C VAL A 2 24.59 5.90 8.93
N SER A 3 23.48 5.66 9.64
CA SER A 3 22.15 6.11 9.23
C SER A 3 22.09 7.62 9.43
N GLY A 4 22.65 8.36 8.48
CA GLY A 4 22.51 9.82 8.39
C GLY A 4 21.09 10.18 7.96
N SER A 5 20.10 9.95 8.81
CA SER A 5 18.77 10.55 8.71
C SER A 5 18.56 11.54 9.87
N GLY A 6 19.57 12.39 10.07
CA GLY A 6 19.43 13.64 10.81
C GLY A 6 18.37 14.52 10.13
N VAL A 7 17.56 15.15 10.96
CA VAL A 7 16.36 15.94 10.63
C VAL A 7 16.59 16.85 9.42
N CYS A 8 16.11 16.44 8.25
CA CYS A 8 16.21 17.22 7.02
C CYS A 8 14.84 17.79 6.65
N ALA A 9 14.76 19.12 6.52
CA ALA A 9 13.55 19.84 6.11
C ALA A 9 13.08 19.49 4.67
N LYS A 10 13.91 18.75 3.92
CA LYS A 10 13.67 18.35 2.54
C LYS A 10 12.73 17.13 2.49
N ARG A 11 11.79 17.14 1.54
CA ARG A 11 10.87 16.00 1.28
C ARG A 11 11.70 14.77 0.89
N ILE A 12 11.52 13.68 1.62
CA ILE A 12 12.17 12.39 1.35
C ILE A 12 11.23 11.57 0.48
N VAL A 13 11.74 11.08 -0.64
CA VAL A 13 11.02 10.17 -1.53
C VAL A 13 11.62 8.79 -1.36
N VAL A 14 10.82 7.85 -0.88
CA VAL A 14 11.21 6.46 -0.61
C VAL A 14 10.64 5.57 -1.69
N ASP A 15 11.50 4.73 -2.24
CA ASP A 15 11.14 3.67 -3.15
C ASP A 15 10.77 2.41 -2.38
N ALA A 16 9.59 1.85 -2.60
CA ALA A 16 9.11 0.69 -1.85
C ALA A 16 9.32 -0.66 -2.56
N ARG A 17 9.94 -0.66 -3.75
CA ARG A 17 10.26 -1.87 -4.51
C ARG A 17 11.05 -2.89 -3.70
N HIS A 18 10.56 -4.13 -3.63
CA HIS A 18 11.22 -5.23 -2.91
C HIS A 18 11.55 -4.95 -1.44
N HIS A 19 10.80 -4.06 -0.79
CA HIS A 19 10.93 -3.82 0.64
C HIS A 19 9.98 -4.71 1.44
N MET A 20 10.40 -5.09 2.64
CA MET A 20 9.58 -5.82 3.60
C MET A 20 8.60 -4.87 4.28
N LEU A 21 7.30 -5.03 4.03
CA LEU A 21 6.22 -4.14 4.46
C LEU A 21 6.37 -3.65 5.92
N GLY A 22 6.52 -4.60 6.85
CA GLY A 22 6.56 -4.29 8.28
C GLY A 22 7.82 -3.52 8.70
N ARG A 23 8.97 -3.88 8.13
CA ARG A 23 10.25 -3.23 8.45
C ARG A 23 10.29 -1.81 7.91
N LEU A 24 9.88 -1.64 6.65
CA LEU A 24 9.74 -0.33 6.01
C LEU A 24 8.83 0.58 6.83
N SER A 25 7.65 0.08 7.23
CA SER A 25 6.68 0.85 8.01
C SER A 25 7.24 1.34 9.35
N SER A 26 8.06 0.53 10.02
CA SER A 26 8.61 0.88 11.35
C SER A 26 9.62 2.03 11.28
N ILE A 27 10.47 2.03 10.25
CA ILE A 27 11.46 3.08 10.04
C ILE A 27 10.76 4.38 9.66
N ILE A 28 9.82 4.32 8.71
CA ILE A 28 9.02 5.48 8.28
C ILE A 28 8.22 6.06 9.45
N ALA A 29 7.62 5.23 10.30
CA ALA A 29 6.86 5.71 11.46
C ALA A 29 7.72 6.56 12.41
N LYS A 30 8.97 6.16 12.66
CA LYS A 30 9.91 6.92 13.48
C LYS A 30 10.29 8.25 12.81
N GLU A 31 10.57 8.23 11.51
CA GLU A 31 10.92 9.42 10.73
C GLU A 31 9.78 10.46 10.70
N LEU A 32 8.53 10.01 10.57
CA LEU A 32 7.35 10.88 10.62
C LEU A 32 7.19 11.56 11.99
N LEU A 33 7.46 10.84 13.08
CA LEU A 33 7.42 11.38 14.45
C LEU A 33 8.57 12.36 14.71
N ASN A 34 9.71 12.19 14.03
CA ASN A 34 10.85 13.11 14.05
C ASN A 34 10.62 14.39 13.24
N GLY A 35 9.50 14.50 12.50
CA GLY A 35 9.19 15.72 11.74
C GLY A 35 9.39 15.62 10.24
N GLN A 36 9.87 14.49 9.72
CA GLN A 36 10.21 14.37 8.30
C GLN A 36 8.95 14.24 7.43
N LYS A 37 9.01 14.80 6.22
CA LYS A 37 7.96 14.67 5.19
C LYS A 37 8.36 13.54 4.26
N VAL A 38 7.67 12.40 4.35
CA VAL A 38 8.01 11.19 3.61
C VAL A 38 6.94 10.92 2.55
N VAL A 39 7.38 10.69 1.33
CA VAL A 39 6.56 10.20 0.22
C VAL A 39 7.04 8.81 -0.15
N VAL A 40 6.13 7.84 -0.09
CA VAL A 40 6.41 6.47 -0.52
C VAL A 40 5.82 6.26 -1.91
N VAL A 41 6.64 5.71 -2.79
CA VAL A 41 6.34 5.49 -4.20
C VAL A 41 6.46 3.99 -4.48
N ARG A 42 5.69 3.49 -5.45
CA ARG A 42 5.61 2.06 -5.82
C ARG A 42 5.15 1.13 -4.70
N CYS A 43 4.03 1.45 -4.08
CA CYS A 43 3.48 0.63 -2.99
C CYS A 43 3.05 -0.79 -3.44
N GLU A 44 2.81 -1.01 -4.72
CA GLU A 44 2.44 -2.28 -5.36
C GLU A 44 3.56 -3.33 -5.27
N GLU A 45 4.82 -2.92 -5.40
CA GLU A 45 5.99 -3.80 -5.42
C GLU A 45 6.54 -4.16 -4.02
N ILE A 46 5.79 -3.84 -2.96
CA ILE A 46 6.18 -4.18 -1.59
C ILE A 46 6.01 -5.68 -1.36
N CYS A 47 6.98 -6.28 -0.66
CA CYS A 47 7.00 -7.69 -0.33
C CYS A 47 6.48 -7.98 1.08
N MET A 48 5.77 -9.09 1.19
CA MET A 48 5.44 -9.76 2.44
C MET A 48 6.07 -11.15 2.46
N SER A 49 6.67 -11.53 3.59
CA SER A 49 7.25 -12.87 3.76
C SER A 49 6.14 -13.91 3.93
N GLY A 50 6.27 -15.08 3.32
CA GLY A 50 5.29 -16.16 3.39
C GLY A 50 4.72 -16.47 2.00
N GLY A 51 4.06 -17.61 1.87
CA GLY A 51 3.39 -17.99 0.62
C GLY A 51 2.03 -17.31 0.44
N LEU A 52 1.59 -17.19 -0.81
CA LEU A 52 0.38 -16.44 -1.21
C LEU A 52 -0.87 -16.89 -0.48
N VAL A 53 -1.05 -18.21 -0.35
CA VAL A 53 -2.20 -18.80 0.34
C VAL A 53 -2.27 -18.36 1.80
N ARG A 54 -1.14 -18.33 2.51
CA ARG A 54 -1.08 -17.95 3.93
C ARG A 54 -1.49 -16.49 4.12
N GLN A 55 -0.99 -15.62 3.27
CA GLN A 55 -1.26 -14.19 3.40
C GLN A 55 -2.66 -13.82 2.93
N LYS A 56 -3.13 -14.42 1.84
CA LYS A 56 -4.53 -14.32 1.41
C LYS A 56 -5.49 -14.76 2.52
N MET A 57 -5.21 -15.88 3.20
CA MET A 57 -6.01 -16.34 4.34
C MET A 57 -6.03 -15.34 5.51
N LYS A 58 -4.88 -14.70 5.79
CA LYS A 58 -4.80 -13.64 6.81
C LYS A 58 -5.64 -12.43 6.44
N TYR A 59 -5.58 -12.01 5.17
CA TYR A 59 -6.36 -10.88 4.67
C TYR A 59 -7.87 -11.20 4.60
N LEU A 60 -8.25 -12.41 4.20
CA LEU A 60 -9.65 -12.87 4.21
C LEU A 60 -10.21 -12.92 5.64
N ARG A 61 -9.42 -13.38 6.62
CA ARG A 61 -9.81 -13.30 8.03
C ARG A 61 -10.03 -11.86 8.48
N PHE A 62 -9.23 -10.93 7.97
CA PHE A 62 -9.41 -9.51 8.24
C PHE A 62 -10.71 -8.96 7.61
N LEU A 63 -11.01 -9.31 6.36
CA LEU A 63 -12.25 -8.93 5.66
C LEU A 63 -13.52 -9.45 6.35
N ARG A 64 -13.46 -10.62 6.99
CA ARG A 64 -14.59 -11.17 7.76
C ARG A 64 -14.96 -10.34 8.99
N LYS A 65 -14.06 -9.49 9.50
CA LYS A 65 -14.33 -8.64 10.66
C LYS A 65 -15.27 -7.50 10.26
N ARG A 66 -16.48 -7.51 10.80
CA ARG A 66 -17.50 -6.47 10.63
C ARG A 66 -18.25 -6.25 11.94
N MET A 67 -18.76 -5.04 12.14
CA MET A 67 -19.71 -4.77 13.23
C MET A 67 -21.07 -5.34 12.82
N ASN A 68 -21.74 -6.09 13.73
CA ASN A 68 -23.01 -6.75 13.42
C ASN A 68 -24.17 -5.74 13.25
N THR A 69 -24.20 -4.70 14.08
CA THR A 69 -25.28 -3.69 14.11
C THR A 69 -25.31 -2.83 12.84
N LYS A 70 -24.21 -2.13 12.54
CA LYS A 70 -24.08 -1.29 11.34
C LYS A 70 -22.68 -1.42 10.76
N PRO A 71 -22.52 -2.14 9.63
CA PRO A 71 -21.21 -2.35 9.02
C PRO A 71 -20.46 -1.06 8.65
N SER A 72 -21.19 0.02 8.37
CA SER A 72 -20.61 1.32 7.97
C SER A 72 -19.76 1.99 9.07
N HIS A 73 -20.06 1.79 10.35
CA HIS A 73 -19.26 2.31 11.47
C HIS A 73 -18.21 1.29 11.96
N GLY A 74 -18.14 0.13 11.31
CA GLY A 74 -17.18 -0.91 11.63
C GLY A 74 -15.78 -0.65 11.06
N PRO A 75 -14.88 -1.64 11.20
CA PRO A 75 -13.56 -1.58 10.59
C PRO A 75 -13.66 -1.42 9.06
N ILE A 76 -13.05 -0.36 8.53
CA ILE A 76 -13.00 -0.14 7.08
C ILE A 76 -11.90 -1.02 6.48
N HIS A 77 -12.23 -1.70 5.39
CA HIS A 77 -11.31 -2.55 4.63
C HIS A 77 -10.77 -1.77 3.42
N PHE A 78 -9.47 -1.53 3.39
CA PHE A 78 -8.82 -0.88 2.25
C PHE A 78 -8.26 -1.93 1.30
N ARG A 79 -8.62 -1.87 0.02
CA ARG A 79 -8.12 -2.80 -1.01
C ARG A 79 -6.86 -2.31 -1.72
N ALA A 80 -6.69 -1.00 -1.86
CA ALA A 80 -5.56 -0.38 -2.55
C ALA A 80 -4.24 -0.60 -1.77
N PRO A 81 -3.15 -1.11 -2.37
CA PRO A 81 -1.88 -1.33 -1.69
C PRO A 81 -1.32 -0.07 -1.00
N ALA A 82 -1.49 1.12 -1.58
CA ALA A 82 -1.08 2.36 -0.92
C ALA A 82 -1.83 2.64 0.38
N LYS A 83 -3.11 2.25 0.47
CA LYS A 83 -3.93 2.38 1.68
C LYS A 83 -3.66 1.27 2.69
N ILE A 84 -3.26 0.08 2.24
CA ILE A 84 -2.80 -1.00 3.11
C ILE A 84 -1.53 -0.55 3.86
N LEU A 85 -0.57 0.04 3.15
CA LEU A 85 0.64 0.61 3.75
C LEU A 85 0.32 1.78 4.70
N TRP A 86 -0.58 2.67 4.30
CA TRP A 86 -1.02 3.76 5.17
C TRP A 86 -1.62 3.25 6.48
N ARG A 87 -2.42 2.17 6.40
CA ARG A 87 -3.01 1.53 7.58
C ARG A 87 -1.97 0.90 8.49
N THR A 88 -0.93 0.26 7.93
CA THR A 88 0.13 -0.35 8.75
C THR A 88 0.94 0.71 9.49
N ILE A 89 1.27 1.82 8.81
CA ILE A 89 1.97 2.95 9.45
C ILE A 89 1.07 3.62 10.50
N ARG A 90 -0.23 3.81 10.22
CA ARG A 90 -1.21 4.30 11.20
C ARG A 90 -1.30 3.41 12.45
N GLY A 91 -1.12 2.11 12.30
CA GLY A 91 -1.07 1.16 13.42
C GLY A 91 0.17 1.32 14.30
N MET A 92 1.26 1.88 13.77
CA MET A 92 2.52 2.11 14.48
C MET A 92 2.63 3.51 15.12
N ILE A 93 1.74 4.44 14.74
CA ILE A 93 1.72 5.83 15.23
C ILE A 93 0.55 6.04 16.21
N PRO A 94 0.73 6.83 17.29
CA PRO A 94 -0.36 7.22 18.19
C PRO A 94 -1.32 8.25 17.54
N HIS A 95 -2.11 7.79 16.57
CA HIS A 95 -2.97 8.59 15.71
C HIS A 95 -4.17 9.24 16.40
N LYS A 96 -4.47 8.87 17.66
CA LYS A 96 -5.52 9.53 18.46
C LYS A 96 -5.06 10.88 19.03
N THR A 97 -3.75 11.12 19.05
CA THR A 97 -3.17 12.37 19.57
C THR A 97 -2.95 13.35 18.42
N LYS A 98 -3.00 14.66 18.73
CA LYS A 98 -2.72 15.73 17.76
C LYS A 98 -1.34 15.59 17.11
N ARG A 99 -0.34 15.13 17.88
CA ARG A 99 1.02 14.86 17.37
C ARG A 99 1.03 13.75 16.31
N GLY A 100 0.30 12.65 16.56
CA GLY A 100 0.21 11.53 15.63
C GLY A 100 -0.55 11.88 14.35
N GLU A 101 -1.61 12.67 14.47
CA GLU A 101 -2.35 13.20 13.32
C GLU A 101 -1.46 14.09 12.43
N ALA A 102 -0.70 15.01 13.04
CA ALA A 102 0.28 15.83 12.33
C ALA A 102 1.37 14.99 11.64
N ALA A 103 1.78 13.87 12.24
CA ALA A 103 2.73 12.95 11.63
C ALA A 103 2.14 12.22 10.41
N LEU A 104 0.87 11.78 10.49
CA LEU A 104 0.18 11.16 9.36
C LEU A 104 -0.06 12.14 8.19
N ALA A 105 -0.30 13.43 8.48
CA ALA A 105 -0.44 14.45 7.46
C ALA A 105 0.85 14.68 6.64
N ARG A 106 2.02 14.29 7.18
CA ARG A 106 3.31 14.38 6.49
C ARG A 106 3.57 13.21 5.55
N LEU A 107 2.86 12.09 5.72
CA LEU A 107 2.99 10.89 4.90
C LEU A 107 2.15 11.01 3.63
N LYS A 108 2.75 10.67 2.48
CA LYS A 108 2.01 10.44 1.24
C LYS A 108 2.40 9.08 0.67
N THR A 109 1.42 8.29 0.26
CA THR A 109 1.62 6.98 -0.37
C THR A 109 1.01 6.98 -1.76
N TYR A 110 1.77 6.49 -2.73
CA TYR A 110 1.35 6.41 -4.13
C TYR A 110 1.55 5.00 -4.67
N GLU A 111 0.65 4.60 -5.56
CA GLU A 111 0.77 3.42 -6.42
C GLU A 111 1.43 3.88 -7.73
N GLY A 112 2.45 3.16 -8.17
CA GLY A 112 3.33 3.61 -9.24
C GLY A 112 4.10 4.88 -8.87
N VAL A 113 4.53 5.62 -9.90
CA VAL A 113 5.26 6.89 -9.75
C VAL A 113 4.43 8.03 -10.37
N PRO A 114 3.92 8.97 -9.56
CA PRO A 114 3.20 10.11 -10.11
C PRO A 114 4.17 11.17 -10.70
N PRO A 115 3.76 11.92 -11.74
CA PRO A 115 4.55 13.00 -12.34
C PRO A 115 4.48 14.28 -11.48
N PRO A 116 5.23 14.31 -10.37
CA PRO A 116 6.44 15.14 -10.25
C PRO A 116 7.59 14.40 -9.51
N TYR A 117 7.38 13.15 -9.10
CA TYR A 117 8.34 12.36 -8.33
C TYR A 117 9.30 11.58 -9.23
N ASP A 118 9.02 11.46 -10.52
CA ASP A 118 9.90 10.80 -11.50
C ASP A 118 11.30 11.42 -11.57
N LYS A 119 11.36 12.75 -11.49
CA LYS A 119 12.60 13.52 -11.55
C LYS A 119 13.33 13.60 -10.21
N THR A 120 12.66 13.21 -9.12
CA THR A 120 13.24 13.27 -7.78
C THR A 120 14.06 12.03 -7.48
N LYS A 121 15.19 12.21 -6.78
CA LYS A 121 16.01 11.09 -6.33
C LYS A 121 15.21 10.26 -5.32
N ARG A 122 15.09 8.97 -5.64
CA ARG A 122 14.39 7.98 -4.83
C ARG A 122 15.38 7.30 -3.89
N MET A 123 15.07 7.29 -2.61
CA MET A 123 15.89 6.68 -1.58
C MET A 123 15.40 5.26 -1.29
N VAL A 124 16.34 4.36 -1.05
CA VAL A 124 16.10 2.97 -0.66
C VAL A 124 16.55 2.79 0.78
N ILE A 125 15.76 2.07 1.58
CA ILE A 125 16.09 1.79 2.98
C ILE A 125 16.73 0.40 3.06
N PRO A 126 18.06 0.29 3.26
CA PRO A 126 18.76 -0.99 3.15
C PRO A 126 18.29 -1.99 4.22
N ASP A 127 17.94 -1.53 5.42
CA ASP A 127 17.48 -2.40 6.51
C ASP A 127 16.18 -3.16 6.18
N ALA A 128 15.37 -2.60 5.29
CA ALA A 128 14.07 -3.13 4.93
C ALA A 128 14.09 -3.92 3.60
N LEU A 129 15.22 -4.03 2.91
CA LEU A 129 15.30 -4.77 1.65
C LEU A 129 15.08 -6.29 1.84
N LYS A 130 14.27 -6.88 0.96
CA LYS A 130 13.99 -8.33 0.92
C LYS A 130 15.28 -9.15 0.87
N VAL A 131 16.19 -8.81 -0.05
CA VAL A 131 17.42 -9.57 -0.34
C VAL A 131 18.28 -9.76 0.90
N LEU A 132 18.33 -8.73 1.77
CA LEU A 132 19.16 -8.78 2.98
C LEU A 132 18.47 -9.49 4.15
N ARG A 133 17.13 -9.58 4.14
CA ARG A 133 16.36 -10.02 5.31
C ARG A 133 15.70 -11.38 5.16
N LEU A 134 15.39 -11.79 3.94
CA LEU A 134 14.80 -13.09 3.67
C LEU A 134 15.89 -14.04 3.19
N GLN A 135 15.98 -15.21 3.81
CA GLN A 135 16.87 -16.26 3.32
C GLN A 135 16.43 -16.73 1.92
N PRO A 136 17.37 -17.01 1.02
CA PRO A 136 17.05 -17.52 -0.31
C PRO A 136 16.29 -18.85 -0.19
N GLY A 137 15.26 -19.05 -1.01
CA GLY A 137 14.40 -20.23 -0.98
C GLY A 137 13.08 -20.07 -0.21
N HIS A 138 12.95 -19.02 0.62
CA HIS A 138 11.68 -18.72 1.26
C HIS A 138 10.72 -17.98 0.33
N LYS A 139 9.47 -18.46 0.30
CA LYS A 139 8.38 -17.84 -0.47
C LYS A 139 8.05 -16.45 0.07
N TYR A 140 7.78 -15.53 -0.85
CA TYR A 140 7.26 -14.19 -0.58
C TYR A 140 6.06 -13.91 -1.47
N CYS A 141 5.34 -12.83 -1.16
CA CYS A 141 4.19 -12.33 -1.92
C CYS A 141 4.37 -10.84 -2.16
N LEU A 142 3.90 -10.38 -3.32
CA LEU A 142 3.77 -8.96 -3.59
C LEU A 142 2.43 -8.46 -3.07
N LEU A 143 2.39 -7.19 -2.63
CA LEU A 143 1.16 -6.57 -2.14
C LEU A 143 0.07 -6.50 -3.20
N GLU A 144 0.45 -6.32 -4.46
CA GLU A 144 -0.49 -6.31 -5.59
C GLU A 144 -1.22 -7.66 -5.74
N GLU A 145 -0.50 -8.78 -5.65
CA GLU A 145 -1.07 -10.13 -5.73
C GLU A 145 -2.03 -10.42 -4.56
N GLU A 146 -1.73 -9.91 -3.36
CA GLU A 146 -2.63 -10.01 -2.22
C GLU A 146 -3.89 -9.14 -2.38
N ALA A 147 -3.76 -7.95 -2.97
CA ALA A 147 -4.84 -6.99 -3.15
C ALA A 147 -5.84 -7.40 -4.24
N ILE A 148 -5.35 -7.92 -5.36
CA ILE A 148 -6.17 -8.26 -6.54
C ILE A 148 -6.84 -9.64 -6.42
N GLY A 149 -6.40 -10.49 -5.49
CA GLY A 149 -7.05 -11.78 -5.24
C GLY A 149 -6.92 -12.79 -6.38
N GLN A 150 -6.19 -12.46 -7.45
CA GLN A 150 -5.85 -13.38 -8.53
C GLN A 150 -4.63 -14.20 -8.14
N ALA A 151 -4.78 -15.51 -8.27
CA ALA A 151 -3.68 -16.45 -8.17
C ALA A 151 -2.85 -16.34 -9.45
N ALA A 152 -1.73 -15.63 -9.39
CA ALA A 152 -0.65 -15.83 -10.33
C ALA A 152 0.43 -16.67 -9.62
N CYS A 153 0.75 -17.81 -10.21
CA CYS A 153 1.80 -18.71 -9.78
C CYS A 153 3.13 -17.96 -9.66
N GLN A 154 3.84 -18.18 -8.56
CA GLN A 154 5.11 -17.57 -8.22
C GLN A 154 6.13 -17.76 -9.35
N GLY A 155 6.36 -16.72 -10.12
CA GLY A 155 7.42 -16.67 -11.12
C GLY A 155 8.78 -16.76 -10.44
N ARG A 156 9.53 -17.80 -10.81
CA ARG A 156 11.00 -17.77 -10.77
C ARG A 156 11.46 -16.50 -11.49
N GLU A 157 12.52 -15.89 -10.98
CA GLU A 157 13.15 -14.71 -11.59
C GLU A 157 13.38 -14.95 -13.09
N GLY A 158 12.73 -14.14 -13.92
CA GLY A 158 12.77 -14.23 -15.36
C GLY A 158 12.18 -12.97 -15.98
N SER A 159 13.08 -12.04 -16.32
CA SER A 159 12.90 -10.84 -17.15
C SER A 159 11.66 -10.81 -18.05
N ARG A 160 10.70 -9.92 -17.74
CA ARG A 160 9.79 -9.22 -18.68
C ARG A 160 9.46 -7.87 -18.02
N GLY A 161 9.77 -6.73 -18.62
CA GLY A 161 9.28 -6.27 -19.91
C GLY A 161 8.06 -5.41 -19.63
N GLU A 162 8.21 -4.09 -19.76
CA GLU A 162 7.21 -3.06 -19.50
C GLU A 162 5.87 -3.37 -20.17
N VAL A 163 4.76 -3.18 -19.45
CA VAL A 163 3.50 -2.74 -20.06
C VAL A 163 2.78 -1.86 -19.04
N GLY A 164 2.67 -0.56 -19.32
CA GLY A 164 1.80 0.33 -18.58
C GLY A 164 0.33 0.04 -18.88
N VAL A 165 -0.58 0.56 -18.06
CA VAL A 165 -1.76 1.32 -18.51
C VAL A 165 -2.36 2.04 -17.30
N SER A 166 -2.66 3.32 -17.53
CA SER A 166 -3.47 4.26 -16.78
C SER A 166 -4.66 3.68 -16.01
N VAL A 167 -4.80 4.03 -14.74
CA VAL A 167 -6.09 3.96 -14.05
C VAL A 167 -6.50 5.37 -13.69
N GLY A 168 -7.40 5.90 -14.51
CA GLY A 168 -8.06 7.17 -14.28
C GLY A 168 -8.83 7.15 -12.97
N ASP A 169 -8.89 8.33 -12.37
CA ASP A 169 -9.83 8.67 -11.31
C ASP A 169 -11.25 8.25 -11.72
N SER A 170 -11.84 7.31 -10.99
CA SER A 170 -13.29 7.18 -10.95
C SER A 170 -13.73 6.90 -9.52
N CYS A 171 -14.40 7.91 -8.97
CA CYS A 171 -15.01 7.98 -7.65
C CYS A 171 -15.81 6.71 -7.30
N PRO A 172 -15.77 6.26 -6.02
CA PRO A 172 -16.59 5.13 -5.56
C PRO A 172 -18.04 5.51 -5.20
N TYR A 173 -18.60 6.61 -5.75
CA TYR A 173 -19.99 7.00 -5.52
C TYR A 173 -20.59 7.56 -6.83
N GLN A 174 -21.76 7.06 -7.21
CA GLN A 174 -22.58 7.35 -8.42
C GLN A 174 -22.16 6.60 -9.70
N VAL A 175 -22.76 5.43 -9.97
CA VAL A 175 -23.63 5.15 -11.14
C VAL A 175 -24.21 3.74 -10.91
N LEU A 176 -25.29 3.64 -10.16
CA LEU A 176 -26.14 2.44 -10.13
C LEU A 176 -27.56 2.90 -9.82
N ARG A 177 -28.21 3.61 -10.77
CA ARG A 177 -29.68 3.74 -10.78
C ARG A 177 -30.35 4.35 -12.04
N SER A 178 -29.74 4.30 -13.23
CA SER A 178 -30.38 4.87 -14.43
C SER A 178 -30.55 3.97 -15.67
N CYS A 179 -30.21 2.68 -15.64
CA CYS A 179 -30.28 1.82 -16.86
C CYS A 179 -31.26 0.64 -16.82
N ALA A 180 -32.28 0.62 -15.94
CA ALA A 180 -33.20 -0.53 -15.86
C ALA A 180 -34.70 -0.17 -15.91
N LEU A 181 -35.09 0.95 -16.53
CA LEU A 181 -36.53 1.30 -16.69
C LEU A 181 -36.92 1.87 -18.05
N SER A 182 -36.01 2.00 -19.02
CA SER A 182 -36.32 2.57 -20.35
C SER A 182 -36.48 1.54 -21.49
N SER A 183 -36.60 0.25 -21.18
CA SER A 183 -36.71 -0.82 -22.20
C SER A 183 -37.89 -1.78 -22.01
N VAL A 184 -38.89 -1.44 -21.20
CA VAL A 184 -40.08 -2.33 -20.97
C VAL A 184 -41.43 -1.67 -21.29
N LEU A 185 -41.49 -0.42 -21.77
CA LEU A 185 -42.76 0.18 -22.24
C LEU A 185 -42.60 0.79 -23.63
N GLY A 186 -42.43 -0.11 -24.60
CA GLY A 186 -42.44 0.15 -26.03
C GLY A 186 -42.95 -1.08 -26.75
N ASN A 187 -44.16 -1.52 -26.38
CA ASN A 187 -45.07 -2.36 -27.17
C ASN A 187 -46.44 -2.34 -26.47
N ILE A 188 -47.46 -1.92 -27.23
CA ILE A 188 -48.83 -1.48 -26.87
C ILE A 188 -48.91 0.01 -26.56
#